data_AF-A0A5J4SAD7-F1
#
_entry.id   AF-A0A5J4SAD7-F1
#
_cell.length_a   1.000
_cell.length_b   1.000
_cell.length_c   1.000
_cell.angle_alpha   90.00
_cell.angle_beta   90.00
_cell.angle_gamma   90.00
#
_symmetry.space_group_name_H-M   'P 1'
#
loop_
_entity.id
_entity.type
_entity.pdbx_description
1 polymer ?
#
loop_
_entity_poly.entity_id
_entity_poly.type
_entity_poly.pdbx_seq_one_letter_code
_entity_poly.pdbx_strand_id
1 'polypeptide(L)'
;GTGSSFTDRQWLLAFSDFYNDEHKPVDDFGALFFDEWDFEQWNLTWNLLANCIQLYLKFGVTQAPGERLQQRKLKQEITEILIEWADIYFSSLSKFNTRISRKELYDAFIEYDPLQRKYISPTMFKKKFMQYCQYKGYVFNPHKYDPVTGKPHQFDKDGKPVIDDKAGGVEYFMIGVNAVEPEVKQETKKLRYIPPQNESI
;
A
#
# COMPACT_ATOMS: atom_id res chain seq x y z
N GLY A 1 3.13 12.73 -11.71
CA GLY A 1 3.30 11.88 -12.92
C GLY A 1 3.32 10.41 -12.51
N THR A 2 3.16 9.49 -13.44
CA THR A 2 3.07 8.04 -13.17
C THR A 2 4.14 7.20 -13.88
N GLY A 3 5.19 7.84 -14.42
CA GLY A 3 6.29 7.14 -15.09
C GLY A 3 7.39 6.66 -14.12
N SER A 4 8.15 5.64 -14.50
CA SER A 4 9.27 5.10 -13.73
C SER A 4 10.28 6.17 -13.33
N SER A 5 10.67 7.04 -14.27
CA SER A 5 11.57 8.16 -13.97
C SER A 5 11.00 9.17 -12.97
N PHE A 6 9.68 9.23 -12.78
CA PHE A 6 9.06 10.14 -11.79
C PHE A 6 9.10 9.51 -10.39
N THR A 7 8.86 8.20 -10.29
CA THR A 7 8.96 7.47 -9.02
C THR A 7 10.40 7.40 -8.51
N ASP A 8 11.39 7.28 -9.40
CA ASP A 8 12.81 7.18 -9.03
C ASP A 8 13.38 8.47 -8.39
N ARG A 9 12.67 9.60 -8.56
CA ARG A 9 13.06 10.90 -8.01
C ARG A 9 12.23 11.32 -6.80
N GLN A 10 11.34 10.45 -6.33
CA GLN A 10 10.48 10.72 -5.19
C GLN A 10 10.90 9.91 -3.97
N TRP A 11 10.95 10.59 -2.84
CA TRP A 11 11.19 10.00 -1.54
C TRP A 11 9.94 10.09 -0.70
N LEU A 12 9.29 8.94 -0.51
CA LEU A 12 8.08 8.86 0.29
C LEU A 12 8.47 8.64 1.74
N LEU A 13 8.26 9.67 2.55
CA LEU A 13 8.43 9.63 4.00
C LEU A 13 7.05 9.65 4.66
N ALA A 14 6.84 8.78 5.65
CA ALA A 14 5.64 8.78 6.47
C ALA A 14 5.98 9.38 7.83
N PHE A 15 5.24 10.41 8.24
CA PHE A 15 5.29 10.91 9.60
C PHE A 15 4.09 10.33 10.39
N SER A 16 4.32 9.99 11.65
CA SER A 16 3.24 9.73 12.60
C SER A 16 2.76 11.06 13.20
N ASP A 17 1.51 11.09 13.62
CA ASP A 17 0.87 12.12 14.43
C ASP A 17 1.23 12.04 15.93
N PHE A 18 2.31 11.30 16.25
CA PHE A 18 2.79 11.09 17.62
C PHE A 18 3.08 12.42 18.35
N TYR A 19 3.63 13.40 17.63
CA TYR A 19 3.69 14.78 18.11
C TYR A 19 2.60 15.61 17.44
N ASN A 20 1.75 16.23 18.25
CA ASN A 20 0.56 16.96 17.84
C ASN A 20 0.25 18.10 18.83
N ASP A 21 -0.96 18.65 18.79
CA ASP A 21 -1.36 19.76 19.66
C ASP A 21 -1.42 19.36 21.14
N GLU A 22 -1.72 18.10 21.42
CA GLU A 22 -1.87 17.51 22.76
C GLU A 22 -0.58 16.85 23.29
N HIS A 23 0.35 16.47 22.41
CA HIS A 23 1.62 15.84 22.77
C HIS A 23 2.78 16.49 22.00
N LYS A 24 3.58 17.31 22.67
CA LYS A 24 4.68 18.09 22.08
C LYS A 24 6.03 17.45 22.45
N PRO A 25 7.09 17.69 21.66
CA PRO A 25 8.43 17.19 22.00
C PRO A 25 8.91 17.62 23.40
N VAL A 26 8.52 18.80 23.87
CA VAL A 26 8.85 19.27 25.23
C VAL A 26 8.30 18.35 26.33
N ASP A 27 7.19 17.63 26.08
CA ASP A 27 6.60 16.71 27.05
C ASP A 27 7.47 15.46 27.27
N ASP A 28 8.20 15.03 26.24
CA ASP A 28 9.12 13.87 26.30
C ASP A 28 10.54 14.28 26.72
N PHE A 29 11.02 15.43 26.24
CA PHE A 29 12.42 15.84 26.36
C PHE A 29 12.66 16.92 27.41
N GLY A 30 11.60 17.51 27.97
CA GLY A 30 11.67 18.52 29.02
C GLY A 30 12.25 19.87 28.60
N ALA A 31 12.57 20.05 27.31
CA ALA A 31 13.14 21.26 26.75
C ALA A 31 12.65 21.49 25.32
N LEU A 32 12.53 22.75 24.94
CA LEU A 32 12.25 23.15 23.56
C LEU A 32 13.49 22.92 22.69
N PHE A 33 13.30 22.15 21.63
CA PHE A 33 14.38 21.84 20.70
C PHE A 33 14.95 23.11 20.06
N PHE A 34 16.27 23.14 19.91
CA PHE A 34 17.07 24.23 19.33
C PHE A 34 17.09 25.54 20.11
N ASP A 35 16.03 25.88 20.85
CA ASP A 35 15.94 27.12 21.63
C ASP A 35 16.57 26.99 23.02
N GLU A 36 16.29 25.90 23.73
CA GLU A 36 16.75 25.67 25.11
C GLU A 36 17.94 24.69 25.18
N TRP A 37 18.51 24.36 24.02
CA TRP A 37 19.65 23.46 23.94
C TRP A 37 20.94 24.13 24.39
N ASP A 38 21.63 23.48 25.32
CA ASP A 38 22.96 23.87 25.75
C ASP A 38 24.06 23.37 24.80
N PHE A 39 25.31 23.68 25.14
CA PHE A 39 26.47 23.28 24.35
C PHE A 39 26.54 21.76 24.15
N GLU A 40 26.17 20.97 25.14
CA GLU A 40 26.24 19.51 25.06
C GLU A 40 25.20 18.96 24.09
N GLN A 41 23.95 19.44 24.15
CA GLN A 41 22.89 19.04 23.22
C GLN A 41 23.20 19.40 21.78
N TRP A 42 23.77 20.59 21.55
CA TRP A 42 24.26 20.98 20.22
C TRP A 42 25.38 20.05 19.75
N ASN A 43 26.35 19.73 20.60
CA ASN A 43 27.43 18.82 20.25
C ASN A 43 26.92 17.41 19.91
N LEU A 44 25.95 16.88 20.67
CA LEU A 44 25.29 15.61 20.35
C LEU A 44 24.60 15.65 18.98
N THR A 45 23.91 16.75 18.68
CA THR A 45 23.24 16.95 17.39
C THR A 45 24.23 17.01 16.24
N TRP A 46 25.35 17.71 16.40
CA TRP A 46 26.40 17.74 15.38
C TRP A 46 27.03 16.36 15.15
N ASN A 47 27.26 15.58 16.21
CA ASN A 47 27.72 14.21 16.09
C ASN A 47 26.69 13.31 15.39
N LEU A 48 25.40 13.48 15.65
CA LEU A 48 24.35 12.78 14.93
C LEU A 48 24.38 13.11 13.43
N LEU A 49 24.49 14.39 13.07
CA LEU A 49 24.60 14.83 11.67
C LEU A 49 25.83 14.23 10.97
N ALA A 50 26.99 14.26 11.63
CA ALA A 50 28.22 13.66 11.10
C ALA A 50 28.06 12.14 10.87
N ASN A 51 27.44 11.43 11.82
CA ASN A 51 27.14 10.00 11.67
C ASN A 51 26.17 9.73 10.51
N CYS A 52 25.11 10.52 10.35
CA CYS A 52 24.18 10.41 9.23
C CYS A 52 24.90 10.58 7.88
N ILE A 53 25.82 11.55 7.78
CA ILE A 53 26.64 11.75 6.56
C ILE A 53 27.53 10.54 6.31
N GLN A 54 28.22 10.03 7.33
CA GLN A 54 29.07 8.84 7.19
C GLN A 54 28.27 7.62 6.73
N LEU A 55 27.09 7.40 7.31
CA LEU A 55 26.18 6.32 6.90
C LEU A 55 25.75 6.48 5.45
N TYR A 56 25.37 7.70 5.04
CA TYR A 56 25.00 7.98 3.66
C TYR A 56 26.15 7.72 2.69
N LEU A 57 27.37 8.15 3.00
CA LEU A 57 28.53 7.91 2.14
C LEU A 57 28.90 6.43 2.05
N LYS A 58 28.70 5.67 3.12
CA LYS A 58 29.04 4.24 3.18
C LYS A 58 28.00 3.34 2.50
N PHE A 59 26.71 3.60 2.74
CA PHE A 59 25.62 2.71 2.31
C PHE A 59 24.77 3.32 1.20
N GLY A 60 25.00 4.59 0.87
CA GLY A 60 24.14 5.34 -0.02
C GLY A 60 22.76 5.55 0.60
N VAL A 61 21.79 5.69 -0.29
CA VAL A 61 20.37 5.82 0.01
C VAL A 61 19.82 4.49 0.52
N THR A 62 19.48 4.42 1.80
CA THR A 62 18.73 3.29 2.34
C THR A 62 17.23 3.60 2.27
N GLN A 63 16.49 2.83 1.48
CA GLN A 63 15.05 3.03 1.32
C GLN A 63 14.33 2.61 2.61
N ALA A 64 13.46 3.48 3.12
CA ALA A 64 12.57 3.12 4.21
C ALA A 64 11.62 1.99 3.76
N PRO A 65 11.18 1.10 4.66
CA PRO A 65 10.22 0.04 4.33
C PRO A 65 8.91 0.65 3.81
N GLY A 66 8.79 0.71 2.48
CA GLY A 66 7.72 1.40 1.77
C GLY A 66 6.43 0.61 1.67
N GLU A 67 6.38 -0.64 2.12
CA GLU A 67 5.18 -1.51 2.02
C GLU A 67 3.93 -0.82 2.58
N ARG A 68 4.04 -0.21 3.78
CA ARG A 68 2.92 0.52 4.41
C ARG A 68 2.49 1.75 3.60
N LEU A 69 3.43 2.47 2.99
CA LEU A 69 3.14 3.64 2.16
C LEU A 69 2.51 3.25 0.82
N GLN A 70 3.00 2.19 0.20
CA GLN A 70 2.44 1.64 -1.04
C GLN A 70 1.02 1.10 -0.81
N GLN A 71 0.78 0.40 0.30
CA GLN A 71 -0.58 -0.03 0.68
C GLN A 71 -1.51 1.14 0.92
N ARG A 72 -1.07 2.19 1.62
CA ARG A 72 -1.86 3.43 1.82
C ARG A 72 -2.19 4.11 0.49
N LYS A 73 -1.21 4.22 -0.41
CA LYS A 73 -1.40 4.79 -1.75
C LYS A 73 -2.38 3.95 -2.57
N LEU A 74 -2.25 2.63 -2.54
CA LEU A 74 -3.15 1.70 -3.23
C LEU A 74 -4.59 1.83 -2.68
N LYS A 75 -4.76 1.93 -1.35
CA LYS A 75 -6.07 2.17 -0.72
C LYS A 75 -6.71 3.47 -1.21
N GLN A 76 -5.93 4.56 -1.29
CA GLN A 76 -6.40 5.84 -1.83
C GLN A 76 -6.76 5.75 -3.32
N GLU A 77 -5.95 5.05 -4.13
CA GLU A 77 -6.18 4.89 -5.56
C GLU A 77 -7.42 4.04 -5.86
N ILE A 78 -7.70 3.00 -5.06
CA ILE A 78 -8.91 2.17 -5.20
C ILE A 78 -10.16 2.97 -4.81
N THR A 79 -10.06 3.77 -3.75
CA THR A 79 -11.16 4.42 -3.00
C THR A 79 -11.71 3.51 -1.91
N GLU A 80 -11.85 4.06 -0.69
CA GLU A 80 -12.31 3.32 0.51
C GLU A 80 -13.66 2.65 0.31
N ILE A 81 -14.60 3.34 -0.35
CA ILE A 81 -15.95 2.85 -0.61
C ILE A 81 -15.95 1.61 -1.52
N LEU A 82 -15.04 1.53 -2.50
CA LEU A 82 -14.92 0.33 -3.34
C LEU A 82 -14.40 -0.87 -2.54
N ILE A 83 -13.45 -0.63 -1.63
CA ILE A 83 -12.90 -1.67 -0.77
C ILE A 83 -13.98 -2.19 0.19
N GLU A 84 -14.71 -1.30 0.83
CA GLU A 84 -15.78 -1.64 1.77
C GLU A 84 -16.86 -2.48 1.09
N TRP A 85 -17.36 -2.01 -0.06
CA TRP A 85 -18.33 -2.76 -0.85
C TRP A 85 -17.79 -4.13 -1.26
N ALA A 86 -16.56 -4.20 -1.79
CA ALA A 86 -16.00 -5.44 -2.29
C ALA A 86 -15.71 -6.45 -1.17
N ASP A 87 -15.32 -5.99 0.02
CA ASP A 87 -15.13 -6.84 1.20
C ASP A 87 -16.46 -7.47 1.65
N ILE A 88 -17.57 -6.72 1.58
CA ILE A 88 -18.91 -7.24 1.86
C ILE A 88 -19.35 -8.20 0.74
N TYR A 89 -19.21 -7.79 -0.52
CA TYR A 89 -19.69 -8.54 -1.69
C TYR A 89 -18.96 -9.88 -1.85
N PHE A 90 -17.65 -9.91 -1.59
CA PHE A 90 -16.81 -11.11 -1.64
C PHE A 90 -16.54 -11.71 -0.24
N SER A 91 -17.37 -11.40 0.75
CA SER A 91 -17.27 -12.00 2.10
C SER A 91 -17.46 -13.52 2.09
N SER A 92 -18.21 -14.04 1.12
CA SER A 92 -18.42 -15.48 0.93
C SER A 92 -17.49 -16.04 -0.14
N LEU A 93 -16.77 -17.12 0.19
CA LEU A 93 -15.98 -17.91 -0.75
C LEU A 93 -16.79 -18.46 -1.92
N SER A 94 -18.13 -18.55 -1.81
CA SER A 94 -19.00 -18.96 -2.91
C SER A 94 -18.91 -18.05 -4.14
N LYS A 95 -18.48 -16.79 -3.98
CA LYS A 95 -18.27 -15.83 -5.07
C LYS A 95 -16.88 -15.92 -5.69
N PHE A 96 -15.94 -16.64 -5.05
CA PHE A 96 -14.62 -16.90 -5.61
C PHE A 96 -14.70 -17.95 -6.72
N ASN A 97 -13.78 -17.86 -7.68
CA ASN A 97 -13.72 -18.70 -8.87
C ASN A 97 -15.03 -18.75 -9.68
N THR A 98 -15.92 -17.77 -9.44
CA THR A 98 -17.16 -17.59 -10.19
C THR A 98 -16.98 -16.49 -11.20
N ARG A 99 -17.48 -16.72 -12.41
CA ARG A 99 -17.43 -15.78 -13.51
C ARG A 99 -18.62 -14.83 -13.41
N ILE A 100 -18.37 -13.57 -13.04
CA ILE A 100 -19.40 -12.54 -12.87
C ILE A 100 -19.20 -11.48 -13.96
N SER A 101 -20.28 -11.01 -14.58
CA SER A 101 -20.13 -9.99 -15.63
C SER A 101 -19.63 -8.68 -15.04
N ARG A 102 -18.75 -7.96 -15.77
CA ARG A 102 -18.26 -6.64 -15.37
C ARG A 102 -19.41 -5.67 -15.13
N LYS A 103 -20.47 -5.77 -15.94
CA LYS A 103 -21.67 -4.93 -15.82
C LYS A 103 -22.37 -5.18 -14.49
N GLU A 104 -22.64 -6.44 -14.16
CA GLU A 104 -23.29 -6.82 -12.90
C GLU A 104 -22.49 -6.34 -11.67
N LEU A 105 -21.16 -6.53 -11.67
CA LEU A 105 -20.32 -6.04 -10.58
C LEU A 105 -20.34 -4.51 -10.46
N TYR A 106 -20.28 -3.80 -11.59
CA TYR A 106 -20.34 -2.35 -11.58
C TYR A 106 -21.72 -1.85 -11.12
N ASP A 107 -22.80 -2.46 -11.60
CA ASP A 107 -24.16 -2.09 -11.21
C ASP A 107 -24.38 -2.35 -9.71
N ALA A 108 -23.91 -3.48 -9.16
CA ALA A 108 -23.96 -3.78 -7.73
C ALA A 108 -23.12 -2.80 -6.88
N PHE A 109 -21.98 -2.35 -7.39
CA PHE A 109 -21.17 -1.31 -6.73
C PHE A 109 -21.89 0.04 -6.69
N ILE A 110 -22.53 0.44 -7.78
CA ILE A 110 -23.30 1.69 -7.86
C ILE A 110 -24.61 1.60 -7.07
N GLU A 111 -25.20 0.42 -6.92
CA GLU A 111 -26.35 0.20 -6.04
C GLU A 111 -25.99 0.38 -4.56
N TYR A 112 -24.79 -0.04 -4.16
CA TYR A 112 -24.27 0.17 -2.81
C TYR A 112 -24.05 1.65 -2.49
N ASP A 113 -23.45 2.41 -3.40
CA ASP A 113 -23.36 3.88 -3.29
C ASP A 113 -23.55 4.57 -4.66
N PRO A 114 -24.76 5.11 -4.93
CA PRO A 114 -25.06 5.79 -6.19
C PRO A 114 -24.19 7.01 -6.48
N LEU A 115 -23.59 7.65 -5.45
CA LEU A 115 -22.72 8.81 -5.63
C LEU A 115 -21.43 8.44 -6.36
N GLN A 116 -20.99 7.17 -6.27
CA GLN A 116 -19.76 6.70 -6.92
C GLN A 116 -19.82 6.76 -8.44
N ARG A 117 -21.01 6.82 -9.04
CA ARG A 117 -21.17 6.97 -10.49
C ARG A 117 -20.50 8.23 -11.04
N LYS A 118 -20.36 9.28 -10.20
CA LYS A 118 -19.66 10.53 -10.55
C LYS A 118 -18.14 10.39 -10.54
N TYR A 119 -17.59 9.46 -9.75
CA TYR A 119 -16.15 9.34 -9.48
C TYR A 119 -15.51 8.15 -10.18
N ILE A 120 -16.25 7.06 -10.37
CA ILE A 120 -15.77 5.81 -10.95
C ILE A 120 -16.63 5.48 -12.15
N SER A 121 -16.10 5.73 -13.34
CA SER A 121 -16.75 5.33 -14.59
C SER A 121 -16.69 3.81 -14.76
N PRO A 122 -17.58 3.22 -15.59
CA PRO A 122 -17.49 1.81 -15.95
C PRO A 122 -16.11 1.45 -16.48
N THR A 123 -15.49 2.33 -17.28
CA THR A 123 -14.15 2.16 -17.86
C THR A 123 -13.05 2.09 -16.79
N MET A 124 -13.12 2.96 -15.78
CA MET A 124 -12.16 3.01 -14.66
C MET A 124 -12.34 1.85 -13.67
N PHE A 125 -13.57 1.34 -13.52
CA PHE A 125 -13.92 0.31 -12.55
C PHE A 125 -13.00 -0.92 -12.63
N LYS A 126 -12.74 -1.42 -13.84
CA LYS A 126 -11.84 -2.57 -14.05
C LYS A 126 -10.46 -2.34 -13.41
N LYS A 127 -9.87 -1.18 -13.66
CA LYS A 127 -8.54 -0.85 -13.15
C LYS A 127 -8.54 -0.84 -11.63
N LYS A 128 -9.53 -0.17 -11.01
CA LYS A 128 -9.68 -0.13 -9.55
C LYS A 128 -9.98 -1.50 -8.95
N PHE A 129 -10.75 -2.33 -9.64
CA PHE A 129 -11.07 -3.70 -9.22
C PHE A 129 -9.84 -4.61 -9.25
N MET A 130 -8.99 -4.49 -10.27
CA MET A 130 -7.70 -5.17 -10.30
C MET A 130 -6.78 -4.70 -9.17
N GLN A 131 -6.76 -3.40 -8.87
CA GLN A 131 -6.02 -2.85 -7.73
C GLN A 131 -6.55 -3.39 -6.39
N TYR A 132 -7.88 -3.55 -6.26
CA TYR A 132 -8.48 -4.22 -5.10
C TYR A 132 -8.03 -5.67 -4.97
N CYS A 133 -8.02 -6.44 -6.07
CA CYS A 133 -7.50 -7.82 -6.06
C CYS A 133 -6.04 -7.84 -5.58
N GLN A 134 -5.20 -6.94 -6.10
CA GLN A 134 -3.81 -6.80 -5.67
C GLN A 134 -3.69 -6.43 -4.18
N TYR A 135 -4.53 -5.50 -3.69
CA TYR A 135 -4.55 -5.07 -2.30
C TYR A 135 -4.91 -6.20 -1.33
N LYS A 136 -5.86 -7.07 -1.70
CA LYS A 136 -6.29 -8.22 -0.90
C LYS A 136 -5.43 -9.47 -1.09
N GLY A 137 -4.48 -9.45 -2.04
CA GLY A 137 -3.69 -10.63 -2.40
C GLY A 137 -4.44 -11.67 -3.24
N TYR A 138 -5.54 -11.26 -3.88
CA TYR A 138 -6.32 -12.10 -4.79
C TYR A 138 -5.77 -12.06 -6.23
N VAL A 139 -6.09 -13.10 -6.99
CA VAL A 139 -5.76 -13.20 -8.42
C VAL A 139 -6.97 -12.78 -9.24
N PHE A 140 -6.80 -11.75 -10.06
CA PHE A 140 -7.81 -11.34 -11.04
C PHE A 140 -7.74 -12.25 -12.28
N ASN A 141 -8.87 -12.85 -12.65
CA ASN A 141 -9.01 -13.84 -13.73
C ASN A 141 -7.97 -14.97 -13.64
N PRO A 142 -7.99 -15.80 -12.58
CA PRO A 142 -6.97 -16.82 -12.32
C PRO A 142 -6.79 -17.80 -13.49
N HIS A 143 -7.86 -18.13 -14.22
CA HIS A 143 -7.83 -18.99 -15.39
C HIS A 143 -7.03 -18.44 -16.59
N LYS A 144 -6.54 -17.19 -16.51
CA LYS A 144 -5.65 -16.58 -17.53
C LYS A 144 -4.17 -16.80 -17.24
N TYR A 145 -3.84 -17.43 -16.12
CA TYR A 145 -2.48 -17.66 -15.66
C TYR A 145 -2.22 -19.14 -15.43
N ASP A 146 -0.98 -19.55 -15.67
CA ASP A 146 -0.46 -20.85 -15.29
C ASP A 146 -0.48 -20.99 -13.75
N PRO A 147 -1.17 -22.00 -13.18
CA PRO A 147 -1.25 -22.19 -11.73
C PRO A 147 0.09 -22.45 -11.04
N VAL A 148 1.08 -22.97 -11.78
CA VAL A 148 2.40 -23.35 -11.26
C VAL A 148 3.37 -22.20 -11.40
N THR A 149 3.43 -21.57 -12.57
CA THR A 149 4.42 -20.50 -12.83
C THR A 149 3.89 -19.10 -12.57
N GLY A 150 2.58 -18.93 -12.37
CA GLY A 150 1.91 -17.63 -12.26
C GLY A 150 2.00 -16.78 -13.53
N LYS A 151 2.39 -17.37 -14.67
CA LYS A 151 2.62 -16.63 -15.92
C LYS A 151 1.34 -16.57 -16.74
N PRO A 152 1.05 -15.43 -17.39
CA PRO A 152 -0.07 -15.31 -18.32
C PRO A 152 0.01 -16.33 -19.45
N HIS A 153 -1.12 -16.94 -19.81
CA HIS A 153 -1.20 -17.91 -20.91
C HIS A 153 -1.03 -17.28 -22.29
N GLN A 154 -1.41 -16.00 -22.44
CA GLN A 154 -1.44 -15.31 -23.71
C GLN A 154 -0.81 -13.93 -23.58
N PHE A 155 -0.11 -13.54 -24.64
CA PHE A 155 0.47 -12.22 -24.80
C PHE A 155 -0.06 -11.62 -26.11
N ASP A 156 -0.25 -10.30 -26.12
CA ASP A 156 -0.60 -9.56 -27.31
C ASP A 156 0.63 -9.35 -28.23
N LYS A 157 0.42 -8.66 -29.35
CA LYS A 157 1.47 -8.37 -30.33
C LYS A 157 2.61 -7.51 -29.76
N ASP A 158 2.35 -6.79 -28.67
CA ASP A 158 3.32 -5.94 -27.97
C ASP A 158 3.99 -6.68 -26.80
N GLY A 159 3.70 -7.97 -26.60
CA GLY A 159 4.23 -8.78 -25.50
C GLY A 159 3.59 -8.47 -24.15
N LYS A 160 2.44 -7.79 -24.09
CA LYS A 160 1.68 -7.56 -22.86
C LYS A 160 0.71 -8.72 -22.61
N PRO A 161 0.47 -9.09 -21.35
CA PRO A 161 -0.37 -10.22 -21.04
C PRO A 161 -1.85 -9.94 -21.32
N VAL A 162 -2.51 -10.90 -21.97
CA VAL A 162 -3.95 -10.85 -22.26
C VAL A 162 -4.71 -11.43 -21.06
N ILE A 163 -5.08 -10.55 -20.14
CA ILE A 163 -5.77 -10.89 -18.87
C ILE A 163 -7.30 -10.76 -18.96
N ASP A 164 -7.79 -10.27 -20.09
CA ASP A 164 -9.21 -10.02 -20.33
C ASP A 164 -9.97 -11.33 -20.54
N ASP A 165 -11.10 -11.47 -19.87
CA ASP A 165 -12.07 -12.55 -20.14
C ASP A 165 -13.31 -11.97 -20.82
N LYS A 166 -13.43 -12.21 -22.13
CA LYS A 166 -14.53 -11.70 -22.97
C LYS A 166 -15.16 -12.85 -23.73
N ALA A 167 -16.49 -12.95 -23.68
CA ALA A 167 -17.28 -13.90 -24.46
C ALA A 167 -18.61 -13.25 -24.87
N GLY A 168 -19.02 -13.41 -26.14
CA GLY A 168 -20.30 -12.89 -26.63
C GLY A 168 -20.47 -11.37 -26.49
N GLY A 169 -19.37 -10.59 -26.56
CA GLY A 169 -19.39 -9.14 -26.36
C GLY A 169 -19.49 -8.69 -24.90
N VAL A 170 -19.54 -9.62 -23.95
CA VAL A 170 -19.56 -9.35 -22.51
C VAL A 170 -18.18 -9.62 -21.92
N GLU A 171 -17.73 -8.72 -21.04
CA GLU A 171 -16.53 -8.91 -20.25
C GLU A 171 -16.89 -9.44 -18.87
N TYR A 172 -16.12 -10.40 -18.38
CA TYR A 172 -16.34 -11.08 -17.11
C TYR A 172 -15.10 -10.95 -16.23
N PHE A 173 -15.35 -10.87 -14.93
CA PHE A 173 -14.33 -10.88 -13.89
C PHE A 173 -14.49 -12.12 -13.03
N MET A 174 -13.37 -12.64 -12.58
CA MET A 174 -13.28 -13.77 -11.65
C MET A 174 -12.17 -13.46 -10.65
N ILE A 175 -12.43 -13.70 -9.36
CA ILE A 175 -11.42 -13.57 -8.31
C ILE A 175 -11.04 -14.97 -7.85
N GLY A 176 -9.74 -15.27 -7.80
CA GLY A 176 -9.18 -16.46 -7.17
C GLY A 176 -8.36 -16.11 -5.93
N VAL A 177 -8.26 -17.04 -4.99
CA VAL A 177 -7.24 -16.97 -3.94
C VAL A 177 -5.90 -17.41 -4.53
N ASN A 178 -4.80 -16.76 -4.13
CA ASN A 178 -3.48 -17.30 -4.40
C ASN A 178 -3.35 -18.65 -3.67
N ALA A 179 -2.87 -19.69 -4.35
CA ALA A 179 -2.55 -20.98 -3.73
C ALA A 179 -1.34 -20.89 -2.76
N VAL A 180 -0.69 -19.74 -2.70
CA VAL A 180 0.28 -19.38 -1.67
C VAL A 180 -0.49 -18.60 -0.62
N GLU A 181 -0.81 -19.26 0.50
CA GLU A 181 -1.39 -18.61 1.67
C GLU A 181 -0.58 -17.34 1.99
N PRO A 182 -1.24 -16.20 2.26
CA PRO A 182 -0.51 -15.05 2.77
C PRO A 182 0.07 -15.48 4.12
N GLU A 183 1.40 -15.55 4.22
CA GLU A 183 2.07 -15.67 5.50
C GLU A 183 1.46 -14.63 6.44
N VAL A 184 0.83 -15.09 7.51
CA VAL A 184 0.45 -14.23 8.63
C VAL A 184 1.77 -13.71 9.19
N LYS A 185 2.25 -12.58 8.66
CA LYS A 185 3.43 -11.88 9.20
C LYS A 185 3.03 -11.43 10.59
N GLN A 186 3.36 -12.27 11.58
CA GLN A 186 3.27 -11.91 12.98
C GLN A 186 4.00 -10.58 13.15
N GLU A 187 3.30 -9.55 13.58
CA GLU A 187 3.91 -8.26 13.90
C GLU A 187 5.00 -8.52 14.93
N THR A 188 6.25 -8.55 14.47
CA THR A 188 7.39 -8.60 15.37
C THR A 188 7.35 -7.29 16.12
N LYS A 189 6.96 -7.33 17.40
CA LYS A 189 7.01 -6.19 18.32
C LYS A 189 8.40 -5.57 18.17
N LYS A 190 8.51 -4.45 17.45
CA LYS A 190 9.74 -3.66 17.43
C LYS A 190 9.96 -3.22 18.86
N LEU A 191 11.04 -3.71 19.47
CA LEU A 191 11.49 -3.25 20.77
C LEU A 191 11.61 -1.72 20.69
N ARG A 192 10.85 -1.03 21.52
CA ARG A 192 10.99 0.42 21.67
C ARG A 192 12.38 0.67 22.26
N TYR A 193 13.11 1.64 21.69
CA TYR A 193 14.35 2.12 22.29
C TYR A 193 14.02 2.68 23.68
N ILE A 194 14.71 2.18 24.70
CA ILE A 194 14.65 2.70 26.06
C ILE A 194 15.94 3.47 26.26
N PRO A 195 15.91 4.80 26.45
CA PRO A 195 17.12 5.55 26.73
C PRO A 195 17.73 5.08 28.06
N PRO A 196 19.07 5.04 28.17
CA PRO A 196 19.72 4.66 29.41
C PRO A 196 19.36 5.66 30.52
N GLN A 197 18.95 5.13 31.68
CA GLN A 197 18.75 5.94 32.87
C GLN A 197 20.12 6.40 33.36
N ASN A 198 20.31 7.72 33.50
CA ASN A 198 21.49 8.28 34.14
C ASN A 198 21.53 7.79 35.60
N GLU A 199 22.30 6.75 35.87
CA GLU A 199 22.74 6.44 37.24
C GLU A 199 23.68 7.56 37.66
N SER A 200 23.19 8.37 38.61
CA SER A 200 23.94 9.43 39.26
C SER A 200 25.09 8.80 40.05
N ILE A 201 26.32 9.20 39.73
CA ILE A 201 27.48 9.07 40.63
C ILE A 201 27.78 10.44 41.20
#